data_AF-A0A1M5AAG4-F1
#
_entry.id   AF-A0A1M5AAG4-F1
#
_cell.length_a   1.000
_cell.length_b   1.000
_cell.length_c   1.000
_cell.angle_alpha   90.00
_cell.angle_beta   90.00
_cell.angle_gamma   90.00
#
_symmetry.space_group_name_H-M   'P 1'
#
loop_
_entity.id
_entity.type
_entity.pdbx_description
1 polymer ?
#
loop_
_entity_poly.entity_id
_entity_poly.type
_entity_poly.pdbx_seq_one_letter_code
_entity_poly.pdbx_strand_id
1 'polypeptide(L)'
;MLQADYMQRLLLIALANIGIVIVTFFIFSFIFSGEWRHKIWEKYISSFAKFVVYIFIVSLVVNILTAWAVYALQLDRYINVIVPMVQSIIIGFVAACVPRRGVEYKRYSEK
;
A
#
# COMPACT_ATOMS: atom_id res chain seq x y z
N MET A 1 -7.69 -16.93 29.24
CA MET A 1 -8.49 -17.25 28.04
C MET A 1 -8.70 -16.03 27.13
N LEU A 2 -9.13 -14.86 27.65
CA LEU A 2 -9.34 -13.63 26.85
C LEU A 2 -8.13 -13.11 26.07
N GLN A 3 -6.91 -13.24 26.60
CA GLN A 3 -5.70 -12.69 25.99
C GLN A 3 -5.24 -13.47 24.75
N ALA A 4 -5.47 -14.80 24.74
CA ALA A 4 -5.11 -15.65 23.61
C ALA A 4 -6.00 -15.35 22.39
N ASP A 5 -7.30 -15.17 22.59
CA ASP A 5 -8.25 -14.82 21.52
C ASP A 5 -7.97 -13.44 20.92
N TYR A 6 -7.53 -12.48 21.73
CA TYR A 6 -7.13 -11.16 21.26
C TYR A 6 -5.87 -11.23 20.37
N MET A 7 -4.85 -11.96 20.81
CA MET A 7 -3.63 -12.17 20.03
C MET A 7 -3.91 -12.88 18.72
N GLN A 8 -4.78 -13.89 18.71
CA GLN A 8 -5.20 -14.58 17.48
C GLN A 8 -5.89 -13.63 16.50
N ARG A 9 -6.80 -12.75 16.97
CA ARG A 9 -7.46 -11.74 16.12
C ARG A 9 -6.47 -10.74 15.53
N LEU A 10 -5.51 -10.27 16.32
CA LEU A 10 -4.46 -9.38 15.82
C LEU A 10 -3.61 -10.06 14.73
N LEU A 11 -3.23 -11.32 14.94
CA LEU A 11 -2.48 -12.10 13.94
C LEU A 11 -3.27 -12.28 12.64
N LEU A 12 -4.57 -12.59 12.75
CA LEU A 12 -5.44 -12.70 11.57
C LEU A 12 -5.55 -11.38 10.81
N ILE A 13 -5.70 -10.25 11.51
CA ILE A 13 -5.72 -8.93 10.89
C ILE A 13 -4.37 -8.62 10.23
N ALA A 14 -3.25 -8.92 10.89
CA ALA A 14 -1.92 -8.72 10.33
C ALA A 14 -1.71 -9.55 9.04
N LEU A 15 -2.09 -10.82 9.06
CA LEU A 15 -2.04 -11.70 7.89
C LEU A 15 -2.93 -11.20 6.75
N ALA A 16 -4.15 -10.72 7.07
CA ALA A 16 -5.04 -10.13 6.08
C ALA A 16 -4.40 -8.88 5.43
N ASN A 17 -3.76 -8.02 6.22
CA ASN A 17 -3.06 -6.84 5.71
C ASN A 17 -1.89 -7.24 4.79
N ILE A 18 -1.09 -8.25 5.15
CA ILE A 18 -0.04 -8.80 4.27
C ILE A 18 -0.65 -9.28 2.95
N GLY A 19 -1.77 -10.01 3.02
CA GLY A 19 -2.51 -10.44 1.84
C GLY A 19 -2.94 -9.27 0.95
N ILE A 20 -3.48 -8.20 1.54
CA ILE A 20 -3.85 -6.98 0.83
C ILE A 20 -2.64 -6.34 0.16
N VAL A 21 -1.52 -6.18 0.86
CA VAL A 21 -0.27 -5.63 0.27
C VAL A 21 0.13 -6.42 -0.97
N ILE A 22 0.13 -7.75 -0.89
CA ILE A 22 0.50 -8.63 -2.00
C ILE A 22 -0.47 -8.49 -3.17
N VAL A 23 -1.77 -8.58 -2.91
CA VAL A 23 -2.82 -8.46 -3.94
C VAL A 23 -2.71 -7.11 -4.63
N THR A 24 -2.65 -6.02 -3.86
CA THR A 24 -2.51 -4.67 -4.36
C THR A 24 -1.22 -4.47 -5.17
N PHE A 25 -0.11 -5.05 -4.70
CA PHE A 25 1.15 -5.04 -5.43
C PHE A 25 1.02 -5.65 -6.83
N PHE A 26 0.39 -6.83 -6.94
CA PHE A 26 0.19 -7.48 -8.23
C PHE A 26 -0.76 -6.69 -9.13
N ILE A 27 -1.87 -6.18 -8.57
CA ILE A 27 -2.84 -5.34 -9.28
C ILE A 27 -2.11 -4.14 -9.91
N PHE A 28 -1.36 -3.36 -9.13
CA PHE A 28 -0.67 -2.19 -9.65
C PHE A 28 0.50 -2.53 -10.57
N SER A 29 1.16 -3.67 -10.34
CA SER A 29 2.24 -4.13 -11.23
C SER A 29 1.73 -4.58 -12.60
N PHE A 30 0.46 -5.01 -12.68
CA PHE A 30 -0.17 -5.41 -13.93
C PHE A 30 -0.85 -4.23 -14.64
N ILE A 31 -1.53 -3.36 -13.87
CA ILE A 31 -2.22 -2.17 -14.40
C ILE A 31 -1.23 -1.15 -14.96
N PHE A 32 -0.12 -0.89 -14.26
CA PHE A 32 0.84 0.13 -14.67
C PHE A 32 2.04 -0.46 -15.43
N SER A 33 2.43 0.18 -16.54
CA SER A 33 3.59 -0.22 -17.32
C SER A 33 4.90 -0.05 -16.52
N GLY A 34 5.96 -0.75 -16.94
CA GLY A 34 7.31 -0.59 -16.35
C GLY A 34 7.78 0.85 -16.44
N GLU A 35 7.70 1.44 -17.63
CA GLU A 35 8.09 2.83 -17.89
C GLU A 35 7.38 3.85 -16.97
N TRP A 36 6.08 3.67 -16.73
CA TRP A 36 5.33 4.59 -15.86
C TRP A 36 5.80 4.50 -14.41
N ARG A 37 6.01 3.28 -13.91
CA ARG A 37 6.52 3.03 -12.57
C ARG A 37 7.94 3.54 -12.39
N HIS A 38 8.79 3.36 -13.41
CA HIS A 38 10.15 3.87 -13.43
C HIS A 38 10.18 5.41 -13.37
N LYS A 39 9.35 6.09 -14.18
CA LYS A 39 9.22 7.56 -14.14
C LYS A 39 8.77 8.07 -12.77
N ILE A 40 7.84 7.37 -12.10
CA ILE A 40 7.43 7.71 -10.73
C ILE A 40 8.57 7.51 -9.75
N TRP A 41 9.29 6.40 -9.86
CA TRP A 41 10.43 6.12 -9.00
C TRP A 41 11.51 7.20 -9.12
N GLU A 42 11.92 7.57 -10.33
CA GLU A 42 12.90 8.64 -10.52
C GLU A 42 12.41 10.00 -10.02
N LYS A 43 11.14 10.34 -10.28
CA LYS A 43 10.61 11.67 -9.92
C LYS A 43 10.40 11.84 -8.42
N TYR A 44 9.88 10.82 -7.75
CA TYR A 44 9.45 10.93 -6.35
C TYR A 44 10.38 10.21 -5.36
N ILE A 45 11.20 9.26 -5.84
CA ILE A 45 11.99 8.34 -5.00
C ILE A 45 13.51 8.50 -5.22
N SER A 46 13.96 9.34 -6.15
CA SER A 46 15.38 9.68 -6.32
C SER A 46 16.04 10.30 -5.09
N SER A 47 15.26 10.94 -4.21
CA SER A 47 15.72 11.44 -2.92
C SER A 47 14.90 10.82 -1.79
N PHE A 48 15.58 10.11 -0.88
CA PHE A 48 14.94 9.47 0.27
C PHE A 48 14.15 10.45 1.12
N ALA A 49 14.69 11.66 1.36
CA ALA A 49 13.99 12.69 2.11
C ALA A 49 12.69 13.13 1.43
N LYS A 50 12.71 13.36 0.11
CA LYS A 50 11.49 13.72 -0.65
C LYS A 50 10.47 12.58 -0.63
N PHE A 51 10.94 11.34 -0.79
CA PHE A 51 10.09 10.15 -0.70
C PHE A 51 9.35 10.07 0.65
N VAL A 52 10.07 10.25 1.76
CA VAL A 52 9.48 10.24 3.11
C VAL A 52 8.46 11.37 3.27
N VAL A 53 8.74 12.57 2.75
CA VAL A 53 7.78 13.68 2.81
C VAL A 53 6.52 13.39 1.98
N TYR A 54 6.68 12.86 0.76
CA TYR A 54 5.55 12.55 -0.10
C TYR A 54 4.68 11.43 0.48
N ILE A 55 5.29 10.35 0.98
CA ILE A 55 4.52 9.26 1.60
C ILE A 55 3.82 9.74 2.87
N PHE A 56 4.45 10.62 3.66
CA PHE A 56 3.82 11.22 4.83
C PHE A 56 2.59 12.05 4.45
N ILE A 57 2.70 12.94 3.46
CA ILE A 57 1.57 13.77 3.01
C ILE A 57 0.44 12.89 2.47
N VAL A 58 0.75 11.89 1.64
CA VAL A 58 -0.25 10.95 1.11
C VAL A 58 -0.93 10.18 2.23
N SER A 59 -0.17 9.63 3.18
CA SER A 59 -0.73 8.92 4.34
C SER A 59 -1.60 9.82 5.20
N LEU A 60 -1.23 11.09 5.39
CA LEU A 60 -2.03 12.08 6.13
C LEU A 60 -3.38 12.30 5.44
N VAL A 61 -3.36 12.61 4.14
CA VAL A 61 -4.58 12.81 3.35
C VAL A 61 -5.47 11.56 3.41
N VAL A 62 -4.89 10.37 3.22
CA VAL A 62 -5.65 9.12 3.24
C VAL A 62 -6.22 8.83 4.63
N ASN A 63 -5.49 9.12 5.71
CA ASN A 63 -6.01 8.96 7.06
C ASN A 63 -7.19 9.90 7.34
N ILE A 64 -7.11 11.17 6.91
CA ILE A 64 -8.22 12.12 7.05
C ILE A 64 -9.45 11.61 6.28
N LEU A 65 -9.29 11.20 5.02
CA LEU A 65 -10.38 10.69 4.19
C LEU A 65 -10.98 9.40 4.76
N THR A 66 -10.13 8.50 5.26
CA THR A 66 -10.57 7.23 5.87
C THR A 66 -11.32 7.50 7.16
N ALA A 67 -10.80 8.35 8.04
CA ALA A 67 -11.48 8.71 9.27
C ALA A 67 -12.84 9.35 8.97
N TRP A 68 -12.89 10.31 8.05
CA TRP A 68 -14.13 10.94 7.62
C TRP A 68 -15.16 9.92 7.10
N ALA A 69 -14.74 9.01 6.21
CA ALA A 69 -15.63 7.97 5.68
C ALA A 69 -16.11 6.99 6.76
N VAL A 70 -15.21 6.54 7.64
CA VAL A 70 -15.55 5.61 8.74
C VAL A 70 -16.55 6.23 9.70
N TYR A 71 -16.35 7.50 10.08
CA TYR A 71 -17.28 8.19 10.96
C TYR A 71 -18.61 8.50 10.28
N ALA A 72 -18.59 8.92 9.01
CA ALA A 72 -19.80 9.19 8.23
C ALA A 72 -20.68 7.93 8.09
N LEU A 73 -20.05 6.75 7.96
CA LEU A 73 -20.73 5.47 7.83
C LEU A 73 -21.02 4.77 9.17
N GLN A 74 -20.71 5.41 10.31
CA GLN A 74 -20.88 4.83 11.65
C GLN A 74 -20.15 3.48 11.83
N LEU A 75 -18.95 3.37 11.24
CA LEU A 75 -18.08 2.19 11.31
C LEU A 75 -16.92 2.36 12.31
N ASP A 76 -17.06 3.29 13.26
CA ASP A 76 -16.06 3.65 14.27
C ASP A 76 -15.55 2.44 15.07
N ARG A 77 -16.43 1.48 15.37
CA ARG A 77 -16.05 0.19 16.00
C ARG A 77 -14.99 -0.60 15.22
N TYR A 78 -14.92 -0.42 13.91
CA TYR A 78 -14.02 -1.16 13.01
C TYR A 78 -12.83 -0.33 12.55
N ILE A 79 -12.60 0.86 13.13
CA ILE A 79 -11.53 1.76 12.71
C ILE A 79 -10.14 1.10 12.77
N ASN A 80 -9.90 0.29 13.80
CA ASN A 80 -8.63 -0.44 13.99
C ASN A 80 -8.42 -1.60 12.99
N VAL A 81 -9.43 -1.92 12.18
CA VAL A 81 -9.35 -2.90 11.09
C VAL A 81 -9.28 -2.19 9.75
N ILE A 82 -10.16 -1.21 9.52
CA ILE A 82 -10.27 -0.49 8.24
C ILE A 82 -9.04 0.37 7.97
N VAL A 83 -8.57 1.14 8.96
CA VAL A 83 -7.41 2.02 8.80
C VAL A 83 -6.16 1.26 8.35
N PRO A 84 -5.71 0.17 9.01
CA PRO A 84 -4.55 -0.58 8.53
C PRO A 84 -4.78 -1.25 7.16
N MET A 85 -6.01 -1.67 6.84
CA MET A 85 -6.33 -2.22 5.52
C MET A 85 -6.16 -1.18 4.41
N VAL A 86 -6.65 0.04 4.61
CA VAL A 86 -6.48 1.13 3.64
C VAL A 86 -5.01 1.51 3.49
N GLN A 87 -4.25 1.59 4.59
CA GLN A 87 -2.81 1.85 4.54
C GLN A 87 -2.04 0.73 3.81
N SER A 88 -2.43 -0.53 3.97
CA SER A 88 -1.83 -1.66 3.26
C SER A 88 -1.92 -1.53 1.74
N ILE A 89 -2.98 -0.91 1.21
CA ILE A 89 -3.12 -0.64 -0.22
C ILE A 89 -2.03 0.34 -0.69
N ILE A 90 -1.76 1.41 0.08
CA ILE A 90 -0.70 2.37 -0.25
C ILE A 90 0.66 1.68 -0.24
N ILE A 91 0.92 0.84 0.77
CA ILE A 91 2.18 0.09 0.86
C ILE A 91 2.36 -0.84 -0.35
N GLY A 92 1.30 -1.56 -0.76
CA GLY A 92 1.31 -2.39 -1.96
C GLY A 92 1.59 -1.60 -3.24
N PHE A 93 1.02 -0.39 -3.36
CA PHE A 93 1.30 0.52 -4.48
C PHE A 93 2.76 0.97 -4.51
N VAL A 94 3.30 1.40 -3.36
CA VAL A 94 4.70 1.85 -3.26
C VAL A 94 5.64 0.70 -3.60
N ALA A 95 5.38 -0.50 -3.09
CA ALA A 95 6.14 -1.70 -3.42
C ALA A 95 6.09 -2.03 -4.92
N ALA A 96 4.93 -1.82 -5.57
CA ALA A 96 4.78 -2.07 -7.01
C ALA A 96 5.61 -1.10 -7.87
N CYS A 97 5.83 0.12 -7.38
CA CYS A 97 6.62 1.16 -8.05
C CYS A 97 8.14 0.94 -7.96
N VAL A 98 8.61 0.04 -7.07
CA VAL A 98 10.03 -0.29 -6.96
C VAL A 98 10.53 -0.91 -8.28
N PRO A 99 11.56 -0.33 -8.93
CA PRO A 99 12.08 -0.86 -10.18
C PRO A 99 12.67 -2.24 -9.98
N ARG A 100 12.26 -3.19 -10.82
CA ARG A 100 12.72 -4.58 -10.74
C ARG A 100 13.82 -4.83 -11.76
N ARG A 101 15.03 -5.08 -11.27
CA ARG A 101 16.16 -5.47 -12.12
C ARG A 101 15.81 -6.77 -12.87
N GLY A 102 15.95 -6.78 -14.20
CA GLY A 102 15.80 -7.97 -15.05
C GLY A 102 14.41 -8.23 -15.67
N VAL A 103 13.33 -7.59 -15.20
CA VAL A 103 11.98 -7.77 -15.78
C VAL A 103 11.72 -6.82 -16.95
N GLU A 104 12.32 -5.62 -16.92
CA GLU A 104 12.17 -4.62 -17.99
C GLU A 104 12.95 -4.96 -19.27
N TYR A 105 14.04 -5.73 -19.16
CA TYR A 105 14.83 -6.15 -20.32
C TYR A 105 14.05 -7.11 -21.26
N LYS A 106 13.22 -8.00 -20.71
CA LYS A 106 12.45 -8.96 -21.53
C LYS A 106 11.29 -8.30 -22.28
N ARG A 107 10.57 -7.36 -21.67
CA ARG A 107 9.41 -6.73 -22.31
C ARG A 107 9.80 -5.72 -23.40
N TYR A 108 11.03 -5.20 -23.39
CA TYR A 108 11.56 -4.33 -24.45
C TYR A 108 12.12 -5.13 -25.64
N SER A 109 12.52 -6.39 -25.43
CA SER A 109 13.06 -7.26 -26.48
C SER A 109 11.99 -8.09 -27.23
N GLU A 110 10.73 -8.03 -26.80
CA GLU A 110 9.58 -8.72 -27.41
C GLU A 110 8.65 -7.77 -28.21
N LYS A 111 9.03 -6.51 -28.37
CA LYS A 111 8.40 -5.57 -29.32
C LYS A 111 9.35 -5.25 -30.44
#